data_AF-A0A3B0VFF6-F1
#
_entry.id   AF-A0A3B0VFF6-F1
#
_cell.length_a   1.000
_cell.length_b   1.000
_cell.length_c   1.000
_cell.angle_alpha   90.00
_cell.angle_beta   90.00
_cell.angle_gamma   90.00
#
_symmetry.space_group_name_H-M   'P 1'
#
loop_
_entity.id
_entity.type
_entity.pdbx_description
1 polymer ?
#
loop_
_entity_poly.entity_id
_entity_poly.type
_entity_poly.pdbx_seq_one_letter_code
_entity_poly.pdbx_strand_id
1 'polypeptide(L)' 'MIQTDQPSKIATAINIGNATNKIIWQNIALALGVKVLVLILGAMGMATLWEAVIADVGVALLAILNAVRIQRMKF' A
#
# COMPACT_ATOMS: atom_id res chain seq x y z
N MET A 1 8.26 25.87 12.15
CA MET A 1 7.38 27.05 12.32
C MET A 1 6.04 26.74 11.67
N ILE A 2 5.03 26.43 12.47
CA ILE A 2 3.65 26.11 12.04
C ILE A 2 2.84 27.41 11.97
N GLN A 3 3.45 28.48 11.45
CA GLN A 3 2.85 29.80 11.33
C GLN A 3 2.75 30.13 9.83
N THR A 4 1.65 29.71 9.22
CA THR A 4 1.07 30.45 8.11
C THR A 4 -0.42 30.17 8.11
N ASP A 5 -1.16 31.16 8.61
CA ASP A 5 -2.61 31.25 8.71
C ASP A 5 -3.28 31.25 7.33
N GLN A 6 -3.26 30.10 6.66
CA GLN A 6 -4.03 29.86 5.45
C GLN A 6 -4.86 28.59 5.66
N PRO A 7 -6.18 28.70 5.95
CA PRO A 7 -7.09 27.57 6.09
C PRO A 7 -7.03 26.59 4.90
N SER A 8 -6.64 27.08 3.72
CA SER A 8 -6.40 26.28 2.52
C SER A 8 -5.29 25.23 2.71
N LYS A 9 -4.22 25.51 3.45
CA LYS A 9 -3.13 24.55 3.71
C LYS A 9 -3.58 23.37 4.59
N ILE A 10 -4.52 23.63 5.51
CA ILE A 10 -5.14 22.58 6.34
C ILE A 10 -6.03 21.71 5.47
N ALA A 11 -6.83 22.31 4.58
CA ALA A 11 -7.65 21.57 3.62
C ALA A 11 -6.80 20.69 2.68
N THR A 12 -5.68 21.20 2.16
CA THR A 12 -4.73 20.42 1.36
C THR A 12 -4.13 19.25 2.15
N ALA A 13 -3.72 19.47 3.40
CA ALA A 13 -3.17 18.42 4.26
C ALA A 13 -4.20 17.31 4.54
N ILE A 14 -5.47 17.66 4.75
CA ILE A 14 -6.57 16.69 4.91
C ILE A 14 -6.78 15.88 3.64
N ASN A 15 -6.76 16.52 2.47
CA ASN A 15 -6.89 15.83 1.18
C ASN A 15 -5.74 14.85 0.93
N ILE A 16 -4.51 15.24 1.26
CA ILE A 16 -3.33 14.35 1.20
C ILE A 16 -3.51 13.16 2.16
N GLY A 17 -3.96 13.41 3.40
CA GLY A 17 -4.21 12.35 4.38
C GLY A 17 -5.26 11.34 3.91
N ASN A 18 -6.35 11.82 3.32
CA ASN A 18 -7.40 10.96 2.76
C ASN A 18 -6.90 10.11 1.59
N ALA A 19 -6.11 10.69 0.69
CA ALA A 19 -5.48 9.94 -0.41
C ALA A 19 -4.47 8.91 0.11
N THR A 20 -3.69 9.26 1.13
CA THR A 20 -2.74 8.35 1.80
C THR A 20 -3.47 7.16 2.40
N ASN A 21 -4.56 7.39 3.15
CA ASN A 21 -5.36 6.32 3.73
C ASN A 21 -5.90 5.36 2.68
N LYS A 22 -6.34 5.87 1.52
CA LYS A 22 -6.81 5.03 0.41
C LYS A 22 -5.70 4.11 -0.11
N ILE A 23 -4.48 4.61 -0.25
CA ILE A 23 -3.33 3.83 -0.72
C ILE A 23 -2.91 2.77 0.33
N ILE A 24 -2.94 3.13 1.62
CA ILE A 24 -2.68 2.19 2.71
C ILE A 24 -3.65 1.01 2.64
N TRP A 25 -4.95 1.28 2.50
CA TRP A 25 -5.96 0.23 2.37
C TRP A 25 -5.77 -0.65 1.13
N GLN A 26 -5.35 -0.07 0.00
CA GLN A 26 -5.00 -0.85 -1.20
C GLN A 26 -3.81 -1.79 -0.96
N ASN A 27 -2.77 -1.30 -0.28
CA ASN A 27 -1.59 -2.11 0.03
C ASN A 27 -1.91 -3.24 1.01
N ILE A 28 -2.73 -2.96 2.04
CA ILE A 28 -3.20 -3.98 2.99
C ILE A 28 -4.01 -5.05 2.25
N ALA A 29 -4.96 -4.64 1.40
CA ALA A 29 -5.77 -5.57 0.62
C ALA A 29 -4.90 -6.44 -0.31
N LEU A 30 -3.89 -5.85 -0.96
CA LEU A 30 -2.96 -6.57 -1.82
C LEU A 30 -2.11 -7.58 -1.03
N ALA A 31 -1.54 -7.17 0.10
CA ALA A 31 -0.74 -8.05 0.94
C ALA A 31 -1.56 -9.21 1.51
N LEU A 32 -2.77 -8.93 2.02
CA LEU A 32 -3.67 -9.96 2.53
C LEU A 32 -4.15 -10.91 1.43
N GLY A 33 -4.48 -10.39 0.24
CA GLY A 33 -4.90 -11.20 -0.89
C GLY A 33 -3.82 -12.21 -1.30
N VAL A 34 -2.57 -11.75 -1.44
CA VAL A 34 -1.44 -12.64 -1.74
C VAL A 34 -1.18 -13.62 -0.60
N LYS A 35 -1.25 -13.18 0.67
CA LYS A 35 -1.05 -14.08 1.81
C LYS A 35 -2.06 -15.23 1.82
N VAL A 36 -3.33 -14.92 1.58
CA VAL A 36 -4.40 -15.92 1.50
C VAL A 36 -4.17 -16.87 0.33
N LEU A 37 -3.79 -16.36 -0.85
CA LEU A 37 -3.48 -17.19 -2.01
C LEU A 37 -2.32 -18.16 -1.72
N VAL A 38 -1.22 -17.67 -1.16
CA VAL A 38 -0.06 -18.51 -0.80
C VAL A 38 -0.44 -19.57 0.23
N LEU A 39 -1.27 -19.22 1.23
CA LEU A 39 -1.76 -20.18 2.22
C LEU A 39 -2.63 -21.28 1.59
N ILE A 40 -3.53 -20.93 0.66
CA ILE A 40 -4.37 -21.91 -0.04
C ILE A 40 -3.50 -22.83 -0.91
N LEU A 41 -2.58 -22.26 -1.69
CA LEU A 41 -1.66 -23.03 -2.53
C LEU A 41 -0.75 -23.94 -1.69
N GLY A 42 -0.28 -23.46 -0.54
CA GLY A 42 0.50 -24.24 0.42
C GLY A 42 -0.31 -25.36 1.07
N ALA A 43 -1.56 -25.11 1.44
CA ALA A 43 -2.46 -26.12 1.99
C ALA A 43 -2.77 -27.24 0.99
N MET A 44 -2.80 -26.93 -0.31
CA MET A 44 -2.92 -27.91 -1.39
C MET A 44 -1.59 -28.61 -1.74
N GLY A 45 -0.48 -28.27 -1.09
CA GLY A 45 0.85 -28.82 -1.37
C GLY A 45 1.48 -28.36 -2.69
N MET A 46 0.90 -27.33 -3.32
CA MET A 46 1.37 -26.80 -4.61
C MET A 46 2.36 -25.64 -4.46
N ALA A 47 2.43 -25.00 -3.29
CA ALA A 47 3.38 -23.91 -3.05
C ALA A 47 4.68 -24.39 -2.39
N THR A 48 5.80 -23.96 -2.96
CA THR A 48 7.13 -24.14 -2.38
C THR A 48 7.56 -22.93 -1.56
N LEU A 49 8.53 -23.10 -0.64
CA LEU A 49 9.07 -21.99 0.16
C LEU A 49 9.61 -20.85 -0.72
N TRP A 50 10.22 -21.18 -1.85
CA TRP A 50 10.80 -20.18 -2.75
C TRP A 50 9.74 -19.30 -3.43
N GLU A 51 8.62 -19.88 -3.85
CA GLU A 51 7.49 -19.13 -4.43
C GLU A 51 6.84 -18.21 -3.39
N ALA A 52 6.70 -18.68 -2.15
CA ALA A 52 6.19 -17.87 -1.05
C ALA A 52 7.09 -16.64 -0.78
N VAL A 53 8.41 -16.80 -0.81
CA VAL A 53 9.37 -15.69 -0.65
C VAL A 53 9.24 -14.68 -1.79
N ILE A 54 9.17 -15.15 -3.04
CA ILE A 54 9.00 -14.26 -4.20
C ILE A 54 7.68 -13.48 -4.10
N ALA A 55 6.60 -14.13 -3.68
CA ALA A 55 5.30 -13.50 -3.51
C ALA A 55 5.35 -12.37 -2.46
N ASP A 56 5.95 -12.62 -1.29
CA ASP A 56 6.08 -11.62 -0.23
C ASP A 56 6.98 -10.44 -0.65
N VAL A 57 8.09 -10.71 -1.35
CA VAL A 57 8.98 -9.65 -1.90
C VAL A 57 8.27 -8.84 -2.99
N GLY A 58 7.55 -9.50 -3.89
CA GLY A 58 6.76 -8.86 -4.94
C GLY A 58 5.67 -7.95 -4.38
N VAL A 59 4.96 -8.40 -3.35
CA VAL A 59 3.99 -7.60 -2.59
C VAL A 59 4.63 -6.35 -2.01
N ALA A 60 5.81 -6.47 -1.39
CA ALA A 60 6.52 -5.34 -0.82
C ALA A 60 6.89 -4.30 -1.90
N LEU A 61 7.40 -4.75 -3.05
CA LEU A 61 7.73 -3.87 -4.17
C LEU A 61 6.48 -3.17 -4.73
N LEU A 62 5.38 -3.89 -4.92
CA LEU A 62 4.11 -3.32 -5.38
C LEU A 62 3.56 -2.29 -4.39
N ALA A 63 3.64 -2.57 -3.09
CA ALA A 63 3.22 -1.65 -2.05
C ALA A 63 4.03 -0.34 -2.07
N ILE A 64 5.36 -0.43 -2.27
CA ILE A 64 6.24 0.73 -2.43
C ILE A 64 5.85 1.54 -3.67
N LEU A 65 5.66 0.88 -4.81
CA LEU A 65 5.25 1.55 -6.06
C LEU A 65 3.91 2.28 -5.89
N ASN A 66 2.94 1.65 -5.23
CA ASN A 66 1.65 2.27 -4.96
C ASN A 66 1.75 3.45 -3.97
N ALA A 67 2.65 3.35 -2.97
CA ALA A 67 2.93 4.45 -2.07
C ALA A 67 3.55 5.66 -2.79
N VAL A 68 4.50 5.44 -3.70
CA VAL A 68 5.12 6.52 -4.49
C VAL A 68 4.12 7.23 -5.39
N ARG A 69 3.03 6.57 -5.81
CA ARG A 69 1.97 7.16 -6.65
C ARG A 69 1.39 8.45 -6.06
N ILE A 70 1.33 8.56 -4.72
CA ILE A 70 0.77 9.75 -4.06
C ILE A 70 1.57 11.03 -4.35
N GLN A 71 2.88 10.91 -4.57
CA GLN A 71 3.77 12.05 -4.84
C GLN A 71 3.46 12.71 -6.19
N ARG A 72 2.77 12.00 -7.09
CA ARG A 72 2.34 12.52 -8.39
C ARG A 72 0.90 13.06 -8.38
N MET A 73 0.19 12.95 -7.26
CA MET A 73 -1.16 13.50 -7.13
C MET A 73 -1.06 15.01 -6.88
N LYS A 74 -1.77 15.79 -7.70
CA LYS A 74 -1.91 17.23 -7.50
C LYS A 74 -3.03 17.46 -6.49
N PHE A 75 -2.73 18.16 -5.41
CA PHE A 75 -3.64 18.53 -4.33
C PHE A 75 -3.77 20.05 -4.24
#